data_AF-E2BE76-F1
#
_entry.id   AF-E2BE76-F1
#
_cell.length_a   1.000
_cell.length_b   1.000
_cell.length_c   1.000
_cell.angle_alpha   90.00
_cell.angle_beta   90.00
_cell.angle_gamma   90.00
#
_symmetry.space_group_name_H-M   'P 1'
#
loop_
_entity.id
_entity.type
_entity.pdbx_description
1 polymer ?
#
loop_
_entity_poly.entity_id
_entity_poly.type
_entity_poly.pdbx_seq_one_letter_code
_entity_poly.pdbx_strand_id
1 'polypeptide(L)'
;NPHWQRSEELQRQWSVNVWAGIIGNHIIGPYLFQENLNEQNYLIVLQNQLPILSENVPLHICIRMWFMQDGAPAHRTRNVRNYLNNVFGNQWIGLG
;
A
#
# COMPACT_ATOMS: atom_id res chain seq x y z
N ASN A 1 -40.21 -17.87 -27.67
CA ASN A 1 -39.27 -16.80 -27.30
C ASN A 1 -40.04 -15.78 -26.47
N PRO A 2 -39.84 -15.77 -25.15
CA PRO A 2 -39.13 -14.62 -24.60
C PRO A 2 -37.99 -15.05 -23.69
N HIS A 3 -36.79 -14.59 -24.02
CA HIS A 3 -35.61 -14.62 -23.16
C HIS A 3 -35.88 -13.80 -21.91
N TRP A 4 -35.97 -14.47 -20.76
CA TRP A 4 -35.81 -13.82 -19.46
C TRP A 4 -34.33 -13.46 -19.29
N GLN A 5 -33.97 -12.24 -19.65
CA GLN A 5 -32.70 -11.67 -19.20
C GLN A 5 -32.89 -11.19 -17.78
N ARG A 6 -32.45 -12.00 -16.82
CA ARG A 6 -32.17 -11.49 -15.48
C ARG A 6 -30.97 -10.57 -15.64
N SER A 7 -31.19 -9.26 -15.63
CA SER A 7 -30.14 -8.33 -15.25
C SER A 7 -29.79 -8.68 -13.81
N GLU A 8 -28.81 -9.56 -13.64
CA GLU A 8 -28.04 -9.61 -12.41
C GLU A 8 -27.34 -8.25 -12.35
N GLU A 9 -28.01 -7.27 -11.75
CA GLU A 9 -27.34 -6.14 -11.14
C GLU A 9 -26.25 -6.77 -10.29
N LEU A 10 -25.01 -6.72 -10.80
CA LEU A 10 -23.81 -7.13 -10.10
C LEU A 10 -23.99 -6.68 -8.66
N GLN A 11 -24.05 -7.65 -7.73
CA GLN A 11 -24.03 -7.37 -6.30
C GLN A 11 -22.96 -6.30 -6.09
N ARG A 12 -23.38 -5.09 -5.71
CA ARG A 12 -22.47 -3.95 -5.57
C ARG A 12 -21.62 -4.22 -4.33
N GLN A 13 -20.60 -5.06 -4.48
CA GLN A 13 -19.68 -5.39 -3.42
C GLN A 13 -18.86 -4.12 -3.16
N TRP A 14 -19.13 -3.47 -2.04
CA TRP A 14 -18.31 -2.35 -1.59
C TRP A 14 -16.96 -2.91 -1.13
N SER A 15 -15.92 -2.59 -1.88
CA SER A 15 -14.53 -2.89 -1.52
C SER A 15 -13.83 -1.63 -1.04
N VAL A 16 -13.04 -1.75 0.02
CA VAL A 16 -12.14 -0.68 0.48
C VAL A 16 -10.71 -1.17 0.31
N ASN A 17 -9.83 -0.29 -0.18
CA ASN A 17 -8.40 -0.57 -0.19
C ASN A 17 -7.82 -0.27 1.19
N VAL A 18 -6.93 -1.12 1.65
CA VAL A 18 -6.25 -0.97 2.94
C VAL A 18 -4.76 -1.13 2.73
N TRP A 19 -3.98 -0.27 3.38
CA TRP A 19 -2.54 -0.48 3.57
C TRP A 19 -2.28 -0.95 5.00
N ALA A 20 -1.47 -1.98 5.14
CA ALA A 20 -0.94 -2.43 6.42
C ALA A 20 0.46 -3.01 6.19
N GLY A 21 1.28 -2.98 7.24
CA GLY A 21 2.64 -3.46 7.19
C GLY A 21 2.98 -4.30 8.41
N ILE A 22 4.05 -5.09 8.28
CA ILE A 22 4.67 -5.81 9.39
C ILE A 22 6.14 -5.39 9.43
N ILE A 23 6.61 -4.95 10.59
CA ILE A 23 8.01 -4.59 10.84
C ILE A 23 8.50 -5.40 12.04
N GLY A 24 9.37 -6.39 11.80
CA GLY A 24 9.77 -7.34 12.84
C GLY A 24 8.54 -8.07 13.39
N ASN A 25 8.27 -7.90 14.69
CA ASN A 25 7.11 -8.50 15.37
C ASN A 25 5.94 -7.50 15.56
N HIS A 26 5.98 -6.34 14.89
CA HIS A 26 4.98 -5.30 15.00
C HIS A 26 4.12 -5.23 13.75
N ILE A 27 2.79 -5.24 13.92
CA ILE A 27 1.83 -4.89 12.87
C ILE A 27 1.65 -3.37 12.93
N ILE A 28 1.73 -2.71 11.77
CA ILE A 28 1.49 -1.27 11.61
C ILE A 28 0.35 -1.01 10.61
N GLY A 29 -0.40 0.06 10.83
CA GLY A 29 -1.69 0.26 10.17
C GLY A 29 -2.86 -0.31 10.98
N PRO A 30 -4.04 -0.55 10.35
CA PRO A 30 -4.36 -0.31 8.95
C PRO A 30 -4.51 1.18 8.61
N TYR A 31 -4.22 1.54 7.36
CA TYR A 31 -4.62 2.80 6.74
C TYR A 31 -5.65 2.54 5.66
N LEU A 32 -6.83 3.14 5.79
CA LEU A 32 -7.95 2.97 4.87
C LEU A 32 -7.89 4.06 3.79
N PHE A 33 -7.89 3.66 2.51
CA PHE A 33 -8.01 4.62 1.42
C PHE A 33 -9.47 5.00 1.20
N GLN A 34 -9.76 6.29 1.07
CA GLN A 34 -11.10 6.79 0.73
C GLN A 34 -11.47 6.53 -0.73
N GLU A 35 -10.46 6.40 -1.60
CA GLU A 35 -10.61 6.16 -3.02
C GLU A 35 -9.83 4.92 -3.45
N ASN A 36 -9.90 4.59 -4.74
CA ASN A 36 -9.09 3.51 -5.30
C ASN A 36 -7.59 3.80 -5.16
N LEU A 37 -6.82 2.77 -4.83
CA LEU A 37 -5.36 2.85 -4.73
C LEU A 37 -4.76 3.32 -6.05
N ASN A 38 -3.95 4.37 -6.00
CA ASN A 38 -3.21 4.93 -7.11
C ASN A 38 -1.84 5.42 -6.65
N GLU A 39 -1.03 5.92 -7.57
CA GLU A 39 0.31 6.43 -7.27
C GLU A 39 0.32 7.53 -6.19
N GLN A 40 -0.60 8.49 -6.28
CA GLN A 40 -0.59 9.68 -5.44
C GLN A 40 -0.96 9.34 -4.00
N ASN A 41 -2.06 8.61 -3.80
CA ASN A 41 -2.47 8.23 -2.45
C ASN A 41 -1.53 7.19 -1.83
N TYR A 42 -0.87 6.35 -2.64
CA TYR A 42 0.19 5.47 -2.14
C TYR A 42 1.42 6.25 -1.66
N LEU A 43 1.87 7.25 -2.43
CA LEU A 43 2.96 8.13 -1.99
C LEU A 43 2.63 8.89 -0.70
N ILE A 44 1.39 9.32 -0.51
CA ILE A 44 0.94 9.94 0.74
C ILE A 44 1.09 8.96 1.91
N VAL A 45 0.73 7.69 1.72
CA VAL A 45 0.93 6.67 2.75
C VAL A 45 2.42 6.53 3.08
N LEU A 46 3.28 6.39 2.08
CA LEU A 46 4.71 6.23 2.32
C LEU A 46 5.37 7.45 2.99
N GLN A 47 5.00 8.66 2.56
CA GLN A 47 5.63 9.90 3.02
C GLN A 47 5.11 10.38 4.37
N ASN A 48 3.79 10.33 4.55
CA ASN A 48 3.13 11.07 5.63
C ASN A 48 2.57 10.12 6.68
N GLN A 49 2.08 8.94 6.27
CA GLN A 49 1.39 8.03 7.19
C GLN A 49 2.33 6.98 7.78
N LEU A 50 3.22 6.40 6.97
CA LEU A 50 4.15 5.35 7.40
C LEU A 50 4.96 5.75 8.63
N PRO A 51 5.55 6.96 8.75
CA PRO A 51 6.25 7.37 9.96
C PRO A 51 5.36 7.33 11.20
N ILE A 52 4.14 7.85 11.10
CA ILE A 52 3.14 7.89 12.19
C ILE A 52 2.72 6.46 12.58
N LEU A 53 2.42 5.62 11.59
CA LEU A 53 2.04 4.23 11.79
C LEU A 53 3.17 3.41 12.44
N SER A 54 4.42 3.83 12.25
CA SER A 54 5.61 3.18 12.81
C SER A 54 6.11 3.77 14.14
N GLU A 55 5.43 4.78 14.71
CA GLU A 55 5.91 5.51 15.90
C GLU A 55 6.19 4.61 17.12
N ASN A 56 5.39 3.55 17.28
CA ASN A 56 5.53 2.58 18.37
C ASN A 56 6.51 1.44 18.07
N VAL A 57 7.13 1.42 16.88
CA VAL A 57 8.15 0.44 16.53
C VAL A 57 9.51 0.96 17.00
N PRO A 58 10.28 0.18 17.77
CA PRO A 58 11.60 0.61 18.23
C PRO A 58 12.50 1.07 17.07
N LEU A 59 13.08 2.27 17.19
CA LEU A 59 13.85 2.92 16.14
C LEU A 59 14.96 2.02 15.56
N HIS A 60 15.64 1.24 16.41
CA HIS A 60 16.72 0.35 15.97
C HIS A 60 16.24 -0.76 15.01
N ILE A 61 14.95 -1.12 15.05
CA ILE A 61 14.31 -2.04 14.11
C ILE A 61 14.03 -1.29 12.79
N CYS A 62 13.41 -0.11 12.86
CA CYS A 62 13.07 0.70 11.69
C CYS A 62 14.29 1.07 10.84
N ILE A 63 15.40 1.51 11.45
CA ILE A 63 16.59 1.93 10.69
C ILE A 63 17.35 0.78 10.00
N ARG A 64 17.06 -0.48 10.37
CA ARG A 64 17.68 -1.67 9.78
C ARG A 64 16.72 -2.44 8.87
N MET A 65 15.49 -1.97 8.73
CA MET A 65 14.46 -2.68 8.00
C MET A 65 14.71 -2.63 6.50
N TRP A 66 14.23 -3.66 5.81
CA TRP A 66 14.07 -3.65 4.36
C TRP A 66 12.61 -3.38 4.05
N PHE A 67 12.33 -2.42 3.17
CA PHE A 67 10.97 -2.17 2.73
C PHE A 67 10.59 -3.15 1.61
N MET A 68 9.49 -3.89 1.75
CA MET A 68 9.05 -4.84 0.73
C MET A 68 7.60 -4.56 0.31
N GLN A 69 7.36 -4.54 -1.00
CA GLN A 69 6.02 -4.36 -1.59
C GLN A 69 5.80 -5.30 -2.77
N ASP A 70 4.53 -5.55 -3.11
CA ASP A 70 4.15 -6.36 -4.25
C ASP A 70 4.20 -5.57 -5.58
N GLY A 71 3.69 -6.18 -6.66
CA GLY A 71 3.68 -5.59 -8.00
C GLY A 71 2.41 -4.84 -8.37
N ALA A 72 1.60 -4.40 -7.40
CA ALA A 72 0.40 -3.63 -7.71
C ALA A 72 0.75 -2.40 -8.59
N PRO A 73 -0.09 -2.02 -9.56
CA PRO A 73 0.25 -0.92 -10.49
C PRO A 73 0.66 0.38 -9.80
N ALA A 74 0.01 0.73 -8.68
CA ALA A 74 0.34 1.91 -7.88
C ALA A 74 1.75 1.85 -7.25
N HIS A 75 2.26 0.65 -6.97
CA HIS A 75 3.56 0.45 -6.30
C HIS A 75 4.74 0.53 -7.28
N ARG A 76 4.47 0.36 -8.59
CA ARG A 76 5.50 0.26 -9.65
C ARG A 76 5.78 1.55 -10.40
N THR A 77 5.06 2.62 -10.07
CA THR A 77 5.26 3.89 -10.76
C THR A 77 6.67 4.43 -10.53
N ARG A 78 7.13 5.28 -11.46
CA ARG A 78 8.48 5.85 -11.38
C ARG A 78 8.65 6.71 -10.13
N ASN A 79 7.65 7.49 -9.73
CA ASN A 79 7.80 8.38 -8.58
C ASN A 79 7.83 7.59 -7.26
N VAL A 80 7.06 6.49 -7.15
CA VAL A 80 7.14 5.58 -6.00
C VAL A 80 8.51 4.94 -5.90
N ARG A 81 9.05 4.42 -7.00
CA ARG A 81 10.41 3.85 -7.00
C ARG A 81 11.48 4.89 -6.68
N ASN A 82 11.39 6.08 -7.24
CA ASN A 82 12.30 7.18 -6.92
C ASN A 82 12.24 7.54 -5.44
N TYR A 83 11.04 7.61 -4.86
CA TYR A 83 10.87 7.84 -3.44
C TYR A 83 11.52 6.72 -2.60
N LEU A 84 11.25 5.45 -2.92
CA LEU A 84 11.84 4.32 -2.20
C LEU A 84 13.36 4.28 -2.32
N ASN A 85 13.92 4.56 -3.50
CA ASN A 85 15.36 4.72 -3.70
C ASN A 85 15.94 5.84 -2.84
N ASN A 86 15.25 6.98 -2.73
CA ASN A 86 15.74 8.13 -1.96
C ASN A 86 15.68 7.88 -0.43
N VAL A 87 14.65 7.17 0.04
CA VAL A 87 14.40 6.99 1.49
C VAL A 87 15.05 5.72 2.03
N PHE A 88 14.99 4.61 1.29
CA PHE A 88 15.50 3.31 1.71
C PHE A 88 16.79 2.91 0.98
N GLY A 89 17.24 3.66 -0.04
CA GLY A 89 18.46 3.33 -0.77
C GLY A 89 18.40 1.94 -1.40
N ASN A 90 19.38 1.09 -1.07
CA ASN A 90 19.44 -0.30 -1.51
C ASN A 90 18.68 -1.27 -0.58
N GLN A 91 17.90 -0.76 0.38
CA GLN A 91 17.17 -1.54 1.39
C GLN A 91 15.66 -1.60 1.10
N TRP A 92 15.29 -1.75 -0.18
CA TRP A 92 13.91 -2.05 -0.54
C TRP A 92 13.83 -3.06 -1.69
N ILE A 93 12.73 -3.82 -1.71
CA ILE A 93 12.44 -4.85 -2.70
C ILE A 93 11.03 -4.63 -3.23
N GLY A 94 10.88 -4.65 -4.56
CA GLY A 94 9.59 -4.65 -5.22
C GLY A 94 9.71 -5.20 -6.62
N LEU A 95 8.56 -5.39 -7.28
CA LEU A 95 8.52 -5.80 -8.69
C LEU A 95 8.78 -4.59 -9.60
N GLY A 96 9.55 -4.81 -10.67
CA GLY A 96 10.02 -3.79 -11.62
C GLY A 96 8.93 -3.07 -12.40
#